data_AF-A0A285BG41-F1
#
_entry.id   AF-A0A285BG41-F1
#
_cell.length_a   1.000
_cell.length_b   1.000
_cell.length_c   1.000
_cell.angle_alpha   90.00
_cell.angle_beta   90.00
_cell.angle_gamma   90.00
#
_symmetry.space_group_name_H-M   'P 1'
#
loop_
_entity.id
_entity.type
_entity.pdbx_description
1 polymer ?
#
loop_
_entity_poly.entity_id
_entity_poly.type
_entity_poly.pdbx_seq_one_letter_code
_entity_poly.pdbx_strand_id
1 'polypeptide(L)'
;MIMIKNIHWENKNKEQGGILGLKRDEATNKVTIASLRGNALPVEFLLSILNAGLKEGWEKEAEKLHLSRKNPWLVSRYVNTSGAEDYYLTVLSNSVWKCAYNTAHIHISMYGKLNEDLNLWLGDIPPLLNEILKKYNSSEPDYIYAYTPTFNEHEFIPPSTPSGLLETIEAIKSMKALSGDN
;
A
#
# COMPACT_ATOMS: atom_id res chain seq x y z
N MET A 1 1.40 -19.06 -5.07
CA MET A 1 0.41 -18.28 -5.85
C MET A 1 0.62 -16.80 -5.53
N ILE A 2 0.41 -15.90 -6.50
CA ILE A 2 0.49 -14.46 -6.25
C ILE A 2 -0.93 -13.94 -6.03
N MET A 3 -1.15 -13.28 -4.90
CA MET A 3 -2.37 -12.56 -4.59
C MET A 3 -2.14 -11.06 -4.85
N ILE A 4 -3.07 -10.40 -5.53
CA ILE A 4 -3.06 -8.95 -5.74
C ILE A 4 -4.42 -8.39 -5.32
N LYS A 5 -4.40 -7.32 -4.53
CA LYS A 5 -5.56 -6.54 -4.11
C LYS A 5 -5.28 -5.07 -4.35
N ASN A 6 -6.27 -4.35 -4.84
CA ASN A 6 -6.31 -2.90 -4.71
C ASN A 6 -7.13 -2.56 -3.47
N ILE A 7 -6.67 -1.57 -2.71
CA ILE A 7 -7.31 -1.13 -1.47
C ILE A 7 -7.57 0.37 -1.60
N HIS A 8 -8.83 0.75 -1.61
CA HIS A 8 -9.22 2.15 -1.55
C HIS A 8 -9.48 2.52 -0.10
N TRP A 9 -8.96 3.66 0.32
CA TRP A 9 -9.22 4.27 1.62
C TRP A 9 -9.57 5.75 1.46
N GLU A 10 -10.45 6.25 2.33
CA GLU A 10 -10.89 7.63 2.33
C GLU A 10 -11.19 8.12 3.75
N ASN A 11 -10.89 9.40 4.01
CA ASN A 11 -11.26 10.13 5.22
C ASN A 11 -11.98 11.42 4.80
N LYS A 12 -13.31 11.44 4.97
CA LYS A 12 -14.22 12.51 4.54
C LYS A 12 -13.92 13.83 5.24
N ASN A 13 -13.51 13.77 6.51
CA ASN A 13 -13.23 14.97 7.30
C ASN A 13 -11.93 15.67 6.88
N LYS A 14 -11.08 15.01 6.07
CA LYS A 14 -9.76 15.51 5.66
C LYS A 14 -9.59 15.65 4.15
N GLU A 15 -10.62 15.37 3.34
CA GLU A 15 -10.52 15.24 1.86
C GLU A 15 -9.32 14.39 1.43
N GLN A 16 -8.96 13.39 2.25
CA GLN A 16 -7.80 12.54 2.04
C GLN A 16 -8.26 11.16 1.62
N GLY A 17 -7.61 10.63 0.60
CA GLY A 17 -7.86 9.28 0.14
C GLY A 17 -6.80 8.82 -0.84
N GLY A 18 -6.77 7.53 -1.10
CA GLY A 18 -5.82 6.92 -2.01
C GLY A 18 -6.16 5.48 -2.34
N ILE A 19 -5.57 4.98 -3.42
CA ILE A 19 -5.63 3.59 -3.83
C ILE A 19 -4.24 3.01 -3.65
N LEU A 20 -4.15 1.94 -2.88
CA LEU A 20 -2.94 1.15 -2.67
C LEU A 20 -3.04 -0.17 -3.43
N GLY A 21 -1.90 -0.68 -3.89
CA GLY A 21 -1.76 -2.04 -4.39
C GLY A 21 -1.10 -2.89 -3.32
N LEU A 22 -1.78 -3.92 -2.85
CA LEU A 22 -1.21 -4.95 -2.00
C LEU A 22 -0.95 -6.20 -2.83
N LYS A 23 0.29 -6.66 -2.84
CA LYS A 23 0.71 -7.91 -3.47
C LYS A 23 1.30 -8.84 -2.41
N ARG A 24 0.87 -10.09 -2.39
CA ARG A 24 1.48 -11.16 -1.59
C ARG A 24 1.94 -12.29 -2.51
N ASP A 25 3.21 -12.62 -2.43
CA ASP A 25 3.73 -13.86 -2.99
C ASP A 25 3.73 -14.94 -1.92
N GLU A 26 2.82 -15.91 -2.01
CA GLU A 26 2.69 -16.99 -1.03
C GLU A 26 3.89 -17.95 -1.02
N ALA A 27 4.67 -18.04 -2.10
CA ALA A 27 5.83 -18.93 -2.14
C ALA A 27 7.01 -18.39 -1.32
N THR A 28 7.20 -17.07 -1.37
CA THR A 28 8.29 -16.38 -0.65
C THR A 28 7.82 -15.71 0.64
N ASN A 29 6.51 -15.65 0.87
CA ASN A 29 5.86 -14.84 1.90
C ASN A 29 6.24 -13.35 1.82
N LYS A 30 6.58 -12.85 0.62
CA LYS A 30 6.85 -11.43 0.41
C LYS A 30 5.54 -10.66 0.29
N VAL A 31 5.44 -9.55 1.02
CA VAL A 31 4.34 -8.59 0.98
C VAL A 31 4.87 -7.26 0.44
N THR A 32 4.19 -6.74 -0.57
CA THR A 32 4.43 -5.41 -1.12
C THR A 32 3.17 -4.57 -0.98
N ILE A 33 3.30 -3.35 -0.46
CA ILE A 33 2.24 -2.33 -0.47
C ILE A 33 2.80 -1.13 -1.21
N ALA A 34 2.16 -0.76 -2.32
CA ALA A 34 2.57 0.36 -3.16
C ALA A 34 1.45 1.39 -3.29
N SER A 35 1.80 2.67 -3.36
CA SER A 35 0.83 3.72 -3.66
C SER A 35 0.53 3.75 -5.16
N LEU A 36 -0.72 3.53 -5.55
CA LEU A 36 -1.14 3.56 -6.96
C LEU A 36 -1.69 4.92 -7.37
N ARG A 37 -2.44 5.58 -6.46
CA ARG A 37 -3.04 6.89 -6.70
C ARG A 37 -3.39 7.58 -5.39
N GLY A 38 -3.34 8.91 -5.39
CA GLY A 38 -3.87 9.73 -4.31
C GLY A 38 -2.82 10.07 -3.26
N ASN A 39 -3.25 10.20 -2.01
CA ASN A 39 -2.42 10.63 -0.91
C ASN A 39 -1.54 9.48 -0.39
N ALA A 40 -0.40 9.83 0.21
CA ALA A 40 0.37 8.88 1.00
C ALA A 40 -0.43 8.38 2.22
N LEU A 41 -0.29 7.09 2.55
CA LEU A 41 -1.07 6.44 3.59
C LEU A 41 -0.64 6.95 4.98
N PRO A 42 -1.56 7.51 5.80
CA PRO A 42 -1.30 7.74 7.22
C PRO A 42 -0.93 6.42 7.91
N VAL A 43 0.17 6.39 8.65
CA VAL A 43 0.68 5.15 9.27
C VAL A 43 -0.30 4.56 10.29
N GLU A 44 -1.14 5.40 10.90
CA GLU A 44 -2.23 4.99 11.79
C GLU A 44 -3.23 4.02 11.13
N PHE A 45 -3.34 4.04 9.79
CA PHE A 45 -4.20 3.13 9.02
C PHE A 45 -3.50 1.85 8.58
N LEU A 46 -2.19 1.69 8.83
CA LEU A 46 -1.40 0.57 8.30
C LEU A 46 -1.98 -0.80 8.69
N LEU A 47 -2.39 -0.97 9.96
CA LEU A 47 -3.01 -2.22 10.43
C LEU A 47 -4.33 -2.48 9.69
N SER A 48 -5.19 -1.47 9.53
CA SER A 48 -6.46 -1.57 8.83
C SER A 48 -6.28 -1.94 7.36
N ILE A 49 -5.29 -1.36 6.69
CA ILE A 49 -4.91 -1.71 5.31
C ILE A 49 -4.45 -3.17 5.22
N LEU A 50 -3.62 -3.64 6.16
CA LEU A 50 -3.19 -5.03 6.21
C LEU A 50 -4.39 -5.97 6.42
N ASN A 51 -5.30 -5.64 7.34
CA ASN A 51 -6.50 -6.42 7.62
C ASN A 51 -7.46 -6.50 6.43
N ALA A 52 -7.61 -5.41 5.67
CA ALA A 52 -8.46 -5.39 4.49
C ALA A 52 -7.84 -6.14 3.30
N GLY A 53 -6.52 -6.07 3.14
CA GLY A 53 -5.83 -6.60 1.96
C GLY A 53 -5.32 -8.03 2.09
N LEU A 54 -4.98 -8.47 3.30
CA LEU A 54 -4.50 -9.83 3.57
C LEU A 54 -5.67 -10.76 3.93
N LYS A 55 -5.40 -12.07 3.91
CA LYS A 55 -6.40 -13.08 4.31
C LYS A 55 -6.63 -13.01 5.82
N GLU A 56 -7.82 -13.42 6.25
CA GLU A 56 -8.14 -13.55 7.67
C GLU A 56 -7.11 -14.42 8.40
N GLY A 57 -6.65 -13.96 9.57
CA GLY A 57 -5.63 -14.64 10.38
C GLY A 57 -4.19 -14.47 9.90
N TRP A 58 -3.92 -13.52 8.99
CA TRP A 58 -2.57 -13.20 8.53
C TRP A 58 -1.63 -12.86 9.68
N GLU A 59 -2.12 -12.28 10.78
CA GLU A 59 -1.33 -11.90 11.96
C GLU A 59 -0.74 -13.13 12.63
N LYS A 60 -1.56 -14.18 12.81
CA LYS A 60 -1.11 -15.45 13.41
C LYS A 60 -0.12 -16.16 12.51
N GLU A 61 -0.36 -16.10 11.20
CA GLU A 61 0.57 -16.65 10.21
C GLU A 61 1.91 -15.90 10.22
N ALA A 62 1.86 -14.57 10.22
CA ALA A 62 3.03 -13.70 10.27
C ALA A 62 3.82 -13.91 11.55
N GLU A 63 3.16 -14.03 12.70
CA GLU A 63 3.80 -14.30 13.99
C GLU A 63 4.46 -15.69 13.99
N LYS A 64 3.80 -16.71 13.43
CA LYS A 64 4.39 -18.04 13.28
C LYS A 64 5.64 -18.02 12.41
N LEU A 65 5.61 -17.27 11.29
CA LEU A 65 6.79 -17.07 10.44
C LEU A 65 7.89 -16.35 11.21
N HIS A 66 7.55 -15.28 11.93
CA HIS A 66 8.50 -14.53 12.75
C HIS A 66 9.21 -15.42 13.79
N LEU A 67 8.44 -16.24 14.53
CA LEU A 67 8.96 -17.16 15.54
C LEU A 67 9.84 -18.28 14.96
N SER A 68 9.72 -18.58 13.66
CA SER A 68 10.58 -19.57 12.98
C SER A 68 11.98 -19.05 12.65
N ARG A 69 12.27 -17.77 12.92
CA ARG A 69 13.58 -17.16 12.69
C ARG A 69 14.67 -17.89 13.48
N LYS A 70 15.77 -18.22 12.79
CA LYS A 70 16.94 -18.88 13.39
C LYS A 70 17.75 -17.95 14.29
N ASN A 71 17.82 -16.67 13.93
CA ASN A 71 18.75 -15.72 14.49
C ASN A 71 18.03 -14.71 15.41
N PRO A 72 18.68 -14.24 16.49
CA PRO A 72 18.17 -13.13 17.29
C PRO A 72 17.95 -11.87 16.44
N TRP A 73 16.98 -11.06 16.86
CA TRP A 73 16.58 -9.86 16.15
C TRP A 73 16.31 -8.71 17.12
N LEU A 74 16.30 -7.49 16.60
CA LEU A 74 15.88 -6.28 17.31
C LEU A 74 15.19 -5.35 16.32
N VAL A 75 14.23 -4.56 16.80
CA VAL A 75 13.72 -3.40 16.07
C VAL A 75 14.38 -2.16 16.64
N SER A 76 14.95 -1.34 15.75
CA SER A 76 15.50 -0.03 16.11
C SER A 76 14.68 1.06 15.45
N ARG A 77 14.51 2.17 16.17
CA ARG A 77 13.82 3.38 15.70
C ARG A 77 14.82 4.53 15.69
N TYR A 78 14.94 5.18 14.54
CA TYR A 78 15.74 6.37 14.37
C TYR A 78 14.83 7.54 14.02
N VAL A 79 15.05 8.71 14.64
CA VAL A 79 14.33 9.94 14.32
C VAL A 79 15.35 10.92 13.73
N ASN A 80 15.11 11.36 12.50
CA ASN A 80 16.01 12.28 11.82
C ASN A 80 15.72 13.74 12.19
N THR A 81 16.52 14.66 11.64
CA THR A 81 16.41 16.10 11.94
C THR A 81 15.12 16.74 11.43
N SER A 82 14.44 16.16 10.43
CA SER A 82 13.13 16.64 9.98
C SER A 82 11.98 16.10 10.84
N GLY A 83 12.26 15.19 11.78
CA GLY A 83 11.24 14.52 12.59
C GLY A 83 10.61 13.30 11.91
N ALA A 84 11.10 12.89 10.73
CA ALA A 84 10.74 11.61 10.16
C ALA A 84 11.43 10.47 10.91
N GLU A 85 10.84 9.29 10.83
CA GLU A 85 11.22 8.12 11.61
C GLU A 85 11.48 6.91 10.73
N ASP A 86 12.58 6.22 11.00
CA ASP A 86 12.93 4.98 10.34
C ASP A 86 12.88 3.84 11.34
N TYR A 87 12.12 2.79 11.01
CA TYR A 87 12.03 1.56 11.79
C TYR A 87 12.79 0.47 11.04
N TYR A 88 13.86 -0.05 11.63
CA TYR A 88 14.67 -1.12 11.06
C TYR A 88 14.52 -2.40 11.88
N LEU A 89 14.27 -3.52 11.21
CA LEU A 89 14.39 -4.84 11.80
C LEU A 89 15.78 -5.39 11.47
N THR A 90 16.61 -5.52 12.50
CA THR A 90 17.99 -5.98 12.38
C THR A 90 18.11 -7.41 12.92
N VAL A 91 18.83 -8.26 12.20
CA VAL A 91 19.08 -9.66 12.57
C VAL A 91 20.56 -9.88 12.84
N LEU A 92 20.88 -10.50 13.97
CA LEU A 92 22.24 -10.84 14.36
C LEU A 92 22.65 -12.16 13.70
N SER A 93 23.43 -12.08 12.61
CA SER A 93 23.87 -13.26 11.85
C SER A 93 24.99 -14.01 12.57
N ASN A 94 25.87 -13.28 13.26
CA ASN A 94 27.00 -13.84 13.99
C ASN A 94 27.37 -12.94 15.18
N SER A 95 27.19 -13.46 16.39
CA SER A 95 27.47 -12.73 17.62
C SER A 95 28.97 -12.53 17.89
N VAL A 96 29.82 -13.49 17.52
CA VAL A 96 31.27 -13.43 17.73
C VAL A 96 31.89 -12.28 16.93
N TRP A 97 31.47 -12.12 15.67
CA TRP A 97 31.95 -11.05 14.79
C TRP A 97 31.10 -9.78 14.86
N LYS A 98 30.08 -9.74 15.72
CA LYS A 98 29.09 -8.64 15.79
C LYS A 98 28.48 -8.30 14.42
N CYS A 99 28.28 -9.31 13.58
CA CYS A 99 27.73 -9.15 12.25
C CYS A 99 26.20 -9.15 12.32
N ALA A 100 25.59 -8.02 11.97
CA ALA A 100 24.15 -7.86 11.92
C ALA A 100 23.75 -7.15 10.62
N TYR A 101 22.54 -7.41 10.13
CA TYR A 101 22.04 -6.81 8.90
C TYR A 101 20.54 -6.49 9.02
N ASN A 102 20.10 -5.47 8.30
CA ASN A 102 18.68 -5.09 8.26
C ASN A 102 17.94 -6.00 7.29
N THR A 103 16.85 -6.61 7.74
CA THR A 103 15.98 -7.45 6.90
C THR A 103 14.76 -6.69 6.40
N ALA A 104 14.32 -5.68 7.15
CA ALA A 104 13.15 -4.88 6.83
C ALA A 104 13.34 -3.44 7.33
N HIS A 105 12.69 -2.50 6.63
CA HIS A 105 12.73 -1.07 6.91
C HIS A 105 11.36 -0.47 6.58
N ILE A 106 10.90 0.44 7.44
CA ILE A 106 9.71 1.28 7.22
C ILE A 106 10.09 2.72 7.54
N HIS A 107 10.02 3.59 6.54
CA HIS A 107 10.09 5.04 6.73
C HIS A 107 8.71 5.65 6.97
N ILE A 108 8.61 6.47 8.02
CA ILE A 108 7.44 7.28 8.33
C ILE A 108 7.87 8.74 8.27
N SER A 109 7.27 9.52 7.37
CA SER A 109 7.56 10.95 7.26
C SER A 109 7.20 11.73 8.54
N MET A 110 7.71 12.95 8.67
CA MET A 110 7.38 13.85 9.79
C MET A 110 5.88 14.14 9.96
N TYR A 111 5.07 13.86 8.93
CA TYR A 111 3.61 14.00 8.95
C TYR A 111 2.87 12.69 9.32
N GLY A 112 3.59 11.66 9.76
CA GLY A 112 2.99 10.36 10.11
C GLY A 112 2.47 9.59 8.90
N LYS A 113 3.10 9.74 7.73
CA LYS A 113 2.68 9.07 6.47
C LYS A 113 3.76 8.18 5.90
N LEU A 114 3.34 7.06 5.31
CA LEU A 114 4.16 6.16 4.50
C LEU A 114 4.25 6.72 3.08
N ASN A 115 5.38 7.39 2.79
CA ASN A 115 5.64 8.02 1.49
C ASN A 115 6.47 7.13 0.55
N GLU A 116 6.75 5.89 0.97
CA GLU A 116 7.48 4.89 0.20
C GLU A 116 6.71 3.58 0.18
N ASP A 117 7.00 2.76 -0.83
CA ASP A 117 6.43 1.44 -0.95
C ASP A 117 7.02 0.50 0.10
N LEU A 118 6.16 -0.25 0.79
CA LEU A 118 6.61 -1.28 1.72
C LEU A 118 6.90 -2.56 0.96
N ASN A 119 8.06 -3.17 1.23
CA ASN A 119 8.50 -4.40 0.59
C ASN A 119 9.17 -5.32 1.62
N LEU A 120 8.37 -6.14 2.30
CA LEU A 120 8.79 -6.88 3.49
C LEU A 120 8.48 -8.37 3.37
N TRP A 121 9.20 -9.19 4.14
CA TRP A 121 8.74 -10.55 4.41
C TRP A 121 7.59 -10.51 5.43
N LEU A 122 6.59 -11.37 5.27
CA LEU A 122 5.38 -11.37 6.12
C LEU A 122 5.72 -11.49 7.62
N GLY A 123 6.69 -12.32 7.99
CA GLY A 123 7.14 -12.46 9.38
C GLY A 123 7.99 -11.29 9.91
N ASP A 124 8.31 -10.29 9.08
CA ASP A 124 8.97 -9.05 9.52
C ASP A 124 7.97 -7.98 9.91
N ILE A 125 6.70 -8.12 9.48
CA ILE A 125 5.64 -7.15 9.74
C ILE A 125 5.30 -7.08 11.23
N PRO A 126 5.05 -8.18 11.97
CA PRO A 126 4.63 -8.10 13.38
C PRO A 126 5.57 -7.30 14.30
N PRO A 127 6.90 -7.54 14.34
CA PRO A 127 7.77 -6.80 15.25
C PRO A 127 7.85 -5.31 14.87
N LEU A 128 7.85 -4.96 13.58
CA LEU A 128 7.87 -3.57 13.14
C LEU A 128 6.55 -2.87 13.47
N LEU A 129 5.42 -3.50 13.15
CA LEU A 129 4.09 -2.97 13.41
C LEU A 129 3.87 -2.77 14.91
N ASN A 130 4.33 -3.70 15.75
CA ASN A 130 4.26 -3.55 17.20
C ASN A 130 5.01 -2.31 17.72
N GLU A 131 6.23 -2.04 17.24
CA GLU A 131 6.94 -0.81 17.63
C GLU A 131 6.26 0.46 17.12
N ILE A 132 5.71 0.44 15.90
CA ILE A 132 4.96 1.57 15.34
C ILE A 132 3.72 1.86 16.20
N LEU A 133 2.96 0.82 16.57
CA LEU A 133 1.72 0.94 17.34
C LEU A 133 1.93 1.45 18.77
N LYS A 134 3.13 1.35 19.34
CA LYS A 134 3.46 1.97 20.63
C LYS A 134 3.44 3.51 20.57
N LYS A 135 3.64 4.09 19.39
CA LYS A 135 3.65 5.55 19.18
C LYS A 135 2.42 6.04 18.42
N TYR A 136 2.06 5.36 17.35
CA TYR A 136 0.94 5.74 16.48
C TYR A 136 -0.27 4.90 16.87
N ASN A 137 -1.29 5.54 17.44
CA ASN A 137 -2.54 4.86 17.74
C ASN A 137 -3.17 4.39 16.44
N SER A 138 -3.45 3.09 16.34
CA SER A 138 -4.18 2.55 15.19
C SER A 138 -5.54 3.24 15.09
N SER A 139 -5.91 3.62 13.88
CA SER A 139 -7.25 4.14 13.57
C SER A 139 -7.73 3.57 12.25
N GLU A 140 -9.04 3.62 12.04
CA GLU A 140 -9.65 3.22 10.78
C GLU A 140 -9.90 4.47 9.91
N PRO A 141 -9.72 4.39 8.58
CA PRO A 141 -10.28 5.40 7.69
C PRO A 141 -11.82 5.34 7.73
N ASP A 142 -12.49 6.43 7.30
CA ASP A 142 -13.96 6.46 7.25
C ASP A 142 -14.51 5.42 6.26
N TYR A 143 -13.75 5.15 5.20
CA TYR A 143 -14.05 4.11 4.22
C TYR A 143 -12.79 3.32 3.90
N ILE A 144 -12.94 2.00 3.85
CA ILE A 144 -11.93 1.07 3.37
C ILE A 144 -12.61 -0.06 2.59
N TYR A 145 -12.12 -0.36 1.39
CA TYR A 145 -12.53 -1.56 0.67
C TYR A 145 -11.37 -2.12 -0.15
N ALA A 146 -11.25 -3.45 -0.11
CA ALA A 146 -10.27 -4.19 -0.88
C ALA A 146 -10.95 -5.01 -1.99
N TYR A 147 -10.38 -5.00 -3.18
CA TYR A 147 -10.90 -5.72 -4.34
C TYR A 147 -9.77 -6.35 -5.16
N THR A 148 -10.05 -7.47 -5.82
CA THR A 148 -9.10 -8.03 -6.78
C THR A 148 -9.23 -7.20 -8.06
N PRO A 149 -8.15 -6.55 -8.55
CA PRO A 149 -8.24 -5.79 -9.78
C PRO A 149 -8.48 -6.73 -10.97
N THR A 150 -9.45 -6.38 -11.80
CA THR A 150 -9.72 -7.01 -13.09
C THR A 150 -9.56 -5.96 -14.17
N PHE A 151 -8.88 -6.28 -15.26
CA PHE A 151 -8.99 -5.47 -16.47
C PHE A 151 -10.37 -5.68 -17.07
N ASN A 152 -10.97 -4.62 -17.62
CA ASN A 152 -12.15 -4.79 -18.46
C ASN A 152 -11.75 -5.62 -19.69
N GLU A 153 -12.72 -6.32 -20.28
CA GLU A 153 -12.50 -7.07 -21.54
C GLU A 153 -12.13 -6.16 -22.72
N HIS A 154 -12.28 -4.85 -22.56
CA HIS A 154 -11.92 -3.84 -23.55
C HIS A 154 -10.47 -3.39 -23.38
N GLU A 155 -9.77 -3.28 -24.51
CA GLU A 155 -8.43 -2.71 -24.57
C GLU A 155 -8.43 -1.25 -24.12
N PHE A 156 -7.35 -0.84 -23.44
CA PHE A 156 -7.14 0.57 -23.16
C PHE A 156 -6.89 1.31 -24.47
N ILE A 157 -7.63 2.39 -24.69
CA ILE A 157 -7.38 3.30 -25.80
C ILE A 157 -6.02 3.99 -25.55
N PRO A 158 -5.07 3.92 -26.48
CA PRO A 158 -3.78 4.56 -26.32
C PRO A 158 -3.88 6.07 -26.08
N PRO A 159 -2.89 6.67 -25.39
CA PRO A 159 -2.77 8.11 -25.33
C PRO A 159 -2.74 8.72 -26.74
N SER A 160 -3.31 9.92 -26.88
CA SER A 160 -3.37 10.68 -28.14
C SER A 160 -4.28 10.08 -29.24
N THR A 161 -5.02 9.00 -28.97
CA THR A 161 -6.15 8.60 -29.83
C THR A 161 -7.30 9.61 -29.65
N PRO A 162 -7.84 10.21 -30.74
CA PRO A 162 -8.97 11.13 -30.65
C PRO A 162 -10.17 10.48 -29.96
N SER A 163 -10.91 11.24 -29.14
CA SER A 163 -12.09 10.74 -28.44
C SER A 163 -13.32 10.55 -29.34
N GLY A 164 -13.29 11.02 -30.58
CA GLY A 164 -14.44 11.03 -31.50
C GLY A 164 -15.48 12.11 -31.20
N LEU A 165 -15.26 12.97 -30.19
CA LEU A 165 -16.23 13.98 -29.76
C LEU A 165 -16.45 15.05 -30.83
N LEU A 166 -15.41 15.50 -31.52
CA LEU A 166 -15.51 16.57 -32.52
C LEU A 166 -16.31 16.11 -33.73
N GLU A 167 -16.02 14.91 -34.22
CA GLU A 167 -16.72 14.25 -35.32
C GLU A 167 -18.20 14.02 -34.96
N THR A 168 -18.47 13.61 -33.71
CA THR A 168 -19.84 13.45 -33.21
C THR A 168 -20.60 14.77 -33.18
N ILE A 169 -19.97 15.85 -32.71
CA ILE A 169 -20.58 17.19 -32.67
C ILE A 169 -20.88 17.69 -34.10
N GLU A 170 -19.96 17.49 -35.04
CA GLU A 170 -20.14 17.89 -36.44
C GLU A 170 -21.27 17.11 -37.12
N ALA A 171 -21.36 15.80 -36.85
CA ALA A 171 -22.46 14.97 -37.32
C ALA A 171 -23.82 15.44 -36.76
N ILE A 172 -23.90 15.75 -35.46
CA ILE A 172 -25.13 16.27 -34.83
C ILE A 172 -25.55 17.61 -35.44
N LYS A 173 -24.60 18.54 -35.65
CA LYS A 173 -24.89 19.83 -36.30
C LYS A 173 -25.41 19.65 -37.71
N SER A 174 -24.77 18.77 -38.48
CA SER A 174 -25.20 18.44 -39.85
C SER A 174 -26.60 17.82 -39.88
N MET A 175 -26.91 16.91 -38.96
CA MET A 175 -28.25 16.31 -38.85
C MET A 175 -29.34 17.33 -38.49
N LYS A 176 -29.07 18.25 -37.55
CA LYS A 176 -30.02 19.34 -37.20
C LYS A 176 -30.26 20.29 -38.37
N ALA A 177 -29.23 20.62 -39.13
CA ALA A 177 -29.36 21.44 -40.34
C ALA A 177 -30.25 20.75 -41.41
N LEU A 178 -30.26 19.41 -41.44
CA LEU A 178 -31.07 18.61 -42.37
C LEU A 178 -32.50 18.36 -41.87
N SER A 179 -32.76 18.37 -40.56
CA SER A 179 -34.10 18.11 -40.00
C SER A 179 -35.01 19.34 -39.92
N GLY A 180 -34.50 20.55 -40.23
CA GLY A 180 -35.30 21.78 -40.34
C GLY A 180 -35.74 22.41 -39.00
N ASP A 181 -35.34 21.84 -37.87
CA ASP A 181 -35.58 22.40 -36.54
C ASP A 181 -34.51 23.46 -36.22
N ASN A 182 -34.79 24.72 -36.60
CA ASN A 182 -34.10 25.91 -36.09
C ASN A 182 -34.78 26.42 -34.82
#